data_AF-A0A848LZC6-F1
#
_entry.id   AF-A0A848LZC6-F1
#
_cell.length_a   1.000
_cell.length_b   1.000
_cell.length_c   1.000
_cell.angle_alpha   90.00
_cell.angle_beta   90.00
_cell.angle_gamma   90.00
#
_symmetry.space_group_name_H-M   'P 1'
#
loop_
_entity.id
_entity.type
_entity.pdbx_description
1 polymer ?
#
loop_
_entity_poly.entity_id
_entity_poly.type
_entity_poly.pdbx_seq_one_letter_code
_entity_poly.pdbx_strand_id
1 'polypeptide(L)'
;PDAPRFQVVVSNPPYIDTAEIPTLSPEVRREPKLALDGGPDGLVLIRRVVTGARRWLEPGGLLAMEIGETQGPAVLELLRAAGYADARVEKDLERRERMAFGTQPAADGPQG
;
A
#
# COMPACT_ATOMS: atom_id res chain seq x y z
N PRO A 1 -13.30 1.84 -25.26
CA PRO A 1 -13.96 1.79 -23.95
C PRO A 1 -12.99 2.23 -22.86
N ASP A 2 -13.37 3.22 -22.04
CA ASP A 2 -12.61 3.50 -20.83
C ASP A 2 -12.61 2.25 -19.95
N ALA A 3 -11.44 1.87 -19.43
CA ALA A 3 -11.35 0.74 -18.51
C ALA A 3 -12.19 1.03 -17.26
N PRO A 4 -12.94 0.05 -16.73
CA PRO A 4 -13.71 0.26 -15.51
C PRO A 4 -12.77 0.65 -14.37
N ARG A 5 -13.18 1.67 -13.61
CA ARG A 5 -12.52 2.10 -12.38
C ARG A 5 -13.26 1.53 -11.17
N PHE A 6 -12.58 1.52 -10.03
CA PHE A 6 -13.07 0.94 -8.78
C PHE A 6 -13.22 2.03 -7.71
N GLN A 7 -14.23 1.88 -6.86
CA GLN A 7 -14.34 2.68 -5.64
C GLN A 7 -13.26 2.33 -4.61
N VAL A 8 -12.80 1.08 -4.60
CA VAL A 8 -11.83 0.59 -3.62
C VAL A 8 -10.82 -0.32 -4.30
N VAL A 9 -9.54 -0.09 -4.00
CA VAL A 9 -8.44 -1.01 -4.29
C VAL A 9 -7.84 -1.44 -2.96
N VAL A 10 -7.79 -2.75 -2.73
CA VAL A 10 -7.16 -3.37 -1.57
C VAL A 10 -5.95 -4.18 -2.00
N SER A 11 -4.89 -4.19 -1.21
CA SER A 11 -3.70 -4.99 -1.48
C SER A 11 -3.01 -5.45 -0.20
N ASN A 12 -2.55 -6.69 -0.16
CA ASN A 12 -1.52 -7.12 0.78
C ASN A 12 -0.25 -7.43 -0.03
N PRO A 13 0.58 -6.41 -0.35
CA PRO A 13 1.78 -6.63 -1.13
C PRO A 13 2.88 -7.25 -0.25
N PRO A 14 3.78 -8.06 -0.82
CA PRO A 14 5.02 -8.44 -0.18
C PRO A 14 5.79 -7.20 0.31
N TYR A 15 6.14 -7.17 1.58
CA TYR A 15 6.75 -6.00 2.24
C TYR A 15 8.00 -6.33 3.07
N ILE A 16 8.44 -7.60 3.12
CA ILE A 16 9.57 -8.02 3.95
C ILE A 16 10.87 -7.68 3.23
N ASP A 17 11.84 -7.15 3.97
CA ASP A 17 13.17 -6.89 3.46
C ASP A 17 13.83 -8.18 2.97
N THR A 18 14.43 -8.16 1.77
CA THR A 18 15.08 -9.35 1.20
C THR A 18 16.12 -9.95 2.17
N ALA A 19 16.81 -9.10 2.94
CA ALA A 19 17.82 -9.52 3.91
C ALA A 19 17.23 -10.15 5.18
N GLU A 20 15.97 -9.89 5.51
CA GLU A 20 15.29 -10.44 6.69
C GLU A 20 14.67 -11.82 6.42
N ILE A 21 14.35 -12.14 5.16
CA ILE A 21 13.73 -13.43 4.79
C ILE A 21 14.43 -14.66 5.40
N PRO A 22 15.78 -14.77 5.44
CA PRO A 22 16.46 -15.91 6.04
C PRO A 22 16.23 -16.06 7.54
N THR A 23 15.90 -14.99 8.26
CA THR A 23 15.73 -14.95 9.73
C THR A 23 14.29 -15.24 10.18
N LEU A 24 13.34 -15.25 9.24
CA LEU A 24 11.93 -15.53 9.51
C LEU A 24 11.73 -16.93 10.11
N SER A 25 10.59 -17.12 10.79
CA SER A 25 10.25 -18.42 11.37
C SER A 25 10.22 -19.50 10.27
N PRO A 26 10.51 -20.77 10.61
CA PRO A 26 10.44 -21.87 9.65
C PRO A 26 9.08 -22.00 8.95
N GLU A 27 7.99 -21.63 9.61
CA GLU A 27 6.64 -21.64 9.02
C GLU A 27 6.50 -20.56 7.95
N VAL A 28 6.89 -19.31 8.25
CA VAL A 28 6.79 -18.21 7.30
C VAL A 28 7.70 -18.43 6.10
N ARG A 29 8.90 -19.00 6.29
CA ARG A 29 9.81 -19.34 5.18
C ARG A 29 9.30 -20.45 4.25
N ARG A 30 8.20 -21.14 4.59
CA ARG A 30 7.54 -22.12 3.69
C ARG A 30 6.64 -21.44 2.66
N GLU A 31 6.22 -20.20 2.90
CA GLU A 31 5.47 -19.42 1.92
C GLU A 31 6.33 -19.16 0.66
N PRO A 32 5.73 -19.01 -0.53
CA PRO A 32 6.48 -18.68 -1.74
C PRO A 32 7.30 -17.40 -1.55
N LYS A 33 8.59 -17.40 -1.92
CA LYS A 33 9.44 -16.21 -1.80
C LYS A 33 8.82 -14.96 -2.44
N LEU A 34 8.12 -15.12 -3.56
CA LEU A 34 7.42 -14.04 -4.25
C LEU A 34 6.31 -13.39 -3.41
N ALA A 35 5.75 -14.10 -2.44
CA ALA A 35 4.74 -13.58 -1.52
C ALA A 35 5.35 -12.84 -0.32
N LEU A 36 6.66 -12.99 -0.08
CA LEU A 36 7.36 -12.41 1.06
C LEU A 36 8.23 -11.19 0.68
N ASP A 37 8.96 -11.32 -0.42
CA ASP A 37 10.05 -10.40 -0.79
C ASP A 37 9.54 -9.04 -1.30
N GLY A 38 9.62 -8.03 -0.43
CA GLY A 38 9.32 -6.63 -0.74
C GLY A 38 10.52 -5.88 -1.35
N GLY A 39 11.65 -6.55 -1.56
CA GLY A 39 12.89 -5.97 -2.08
C GLY A 39 13.84 -5.46 -0.98
N PRO A 40 14.88 -4.70 -1.35
CA PRO A 40 15.96 -4.32 -0.43
C PRO A 40 15.59 -3.35 0.69
N ASP A 41 14.45 -2.68 0.58
CA ASP A 41 13.87 -1.80 1.62
C ASP A 41 12.43 -2.23 2.00
N GLY A 42 11.96 -3.38 1.50
CA GLY A 42 10.60 -3.86 1.68
C GLY A 42 9.52 -3.03 0.99
N LEU A 43 9.87 -1.97 0.24
CA LEU A 43 8.91 -1.02 -0.33
C LEU A 43 8.75 -1.12 -1.85
N VAL A 44 9.47 -2.01 -2.53
CA VAL A 44 9.47 -2.08 -4.01
C VAL A 44 8.07 -2.30 -4.57
N LEU A 45 7.30 -3.25 -4.01
CA LEU A 45 5.95 -3.51 -4.47
C LEU A 45 4.93 -2.52 -3.92
N ILE A 46 5.13 -2.00 -2.70
CA ILE A 46 4.32 -0.90 -2.16
C ILE A 46 4.38 0.31 -3.10
N ARG A 47 5.56 0.74 -3.55
CA ARG A 47 5.71 1.86 -4.50
C ARG A 47 4.94 1.62 -5.80
N ARG A 48 4.95 0.37 -6.30
CA ARG A 48 4.19 -0.02 -7.51
C ARG A 48 2.68 0.02 -7.27
N VAL A 49 2.20 -0.45 -6.12
CA VAL A 49 0.77 -0.40 -5.77
C VAL A 49 0.32 1.05 -5.63
N VAL A 50 1.03 1.87 -4.86
CA VAL A 50 0.70 3.29 -4.65
C VAL A 50 0.59 4.03 -5.98
N THR A 51 1.57 3.89 -6.87
CA THR A 51 1.55 4.60 -8.16
C THR A 51 0.57 4.00 -9.17
N GLY A 52 0.43 2.67 -9.19
CA GLY A 52 -0.45 1.95 -10.12
C GLY A 52 -1.93 2.09 -9.80
N ALA A 53 -2.31 2.02 -8.52
CA ALA A 53 -3.70 2.05 -8.07
C ALA A 53 -4.43 3.33 -8.48
N ARG A 54 -3.74 4.48 -8.58
CA ARG A 54 -4.34 5.74 -9.04
C ARG A 54 -5.01 5.66 -10.41
N ARG A 55 -4.54 4.79 -11.30
CA ARG A 55 -5.12 4.62 -12.65
C ARG A 55 -6.46 3.89 -12.62
N TRP A 56 -6.66 3.08 -11.59
CA TRP A 56 -7.81 2.20 -11.42
C TRP A 56 -8.84 2.76 -10.46
N LEU A 57 -8.50 3.79 -9.68
CA LEU A 57 -9.43 4.41 -8.73
C LEU A 57 -10.29 5.48 -9.39
N GLU A 58 -11.59 5.44 -9.08
CA GLU A 58 -12.51 6.54 -9.30
C GLU A 58 -12.10 7.75 -8.44
N PRO A 59 -12.48 8.99 -8.84
CA PRO A 59 -12.32 10.13 -7.94
C PRO A 59 -13.06 9.90 -6.62
N GLY A 60 -12.40 10.18 -5.49
CA GLY A 60 -12.90 9.82 -4.16
C GLY A 60 -12.72 8.35 -3.76
N GLY A 61 -12.17 7.50 -4.65
CA GLY A 61 -11.93 6.09 -4.37
C GLY A 61 -10.79 5.84 -3.37
N LEU A 62 -10.88 4.74 -2.63
CA LEU A 62 -9.96 4.39 -1.54
C LEU A 62 -8.90 3.38 -1.98
N LEU A 63 -7.63 3.66 -1.69
CA LEU A 63 -6.57 2.66 -1.59
C LEU A 63 -6.40 2.25 -0.13
N ALA A 64 -6.45 0.96 0.15
CA ALA A 64 -6.06 0.38 1.44
C ALA A 64 -5.02 -0.72 1.21
N MET A 65 -3.90 -0.68 1.94
CA MET A 65 -2.88 -1.72 1.81
C MET A 65 -2.25 -2.12 3.13
N GLU A 66 -1.91 -3.39 3.24
CA GLU A 66 -1.12 -3.90 4.35
C GLU A 66 0.35 -3.47 4.22
N ILE A 67 0.99 -3.20 5.35
CA ILE A 67 2.39 -2.77 5.46
C ILE A 67 3.10 -3.43 6.65
N GLY A 68 4.43 -3.40 6.63
CA GLY A 68 5.27 -3.71 7.79
C GLY A 68 5.13 -2.67 8.90
N GLU A 69 5.30 -3.11 10.16
CA GLU A 69 5.01 -2.30 11.35
C GLU A 69 5.95 -1.08 11.55
N THR A 70 7.06 -1.05 10.82
CA THR A 70 8.05 0.04 10.84
C THR A 70 7.96 0.93 9.59
N GLN A 71 7.13 0.56 8.60
CA GLN A 71 7.10 1.20 7.29
C GLN A 71 6.16 2.40 7.20
N GLY A 72 5.30 2.62 8.21
CA GLY A 72 4.24 3.65 8.17
C GLY A 72 4.73 5.04 7.74
N PRO A 73 5.79 5.60 8.34
CA PRO A 73 6.32 6.90 7.93
C PRO A 73 6.71 6.97 6.45
N ALA A 74 7.40 5.95 5.93
CA ALA A 74 7.81 5.90 4.52
C ALA A 74 6.61 5.74 3.58
N VAL A 75 5.61 4.95 3.97
CA VAL A 75 4.39 4.72 3.17
C VAL A 75 3.52 5.97 3.13
N LEU A 76 3.42 6.72 4.23
CA LEU A 76 2.72 8.01 4.25
C LEU A 76 3.33 9.01 3.27
N GLU A 77 4.65 9.12 3.24
CA GLU A 77 5.35 9.98 2.28
C GLU A 77 5.13 9.51 0.85
N LEU A 78 5.12 8.20 0.59
CA LEU A 78 4.79 7.66 -0.73
C LEU A 78 3.37 8.01 -1.17
N LEU A 79 2.38 7.86 -0.30
CA LEU A 79 0.99 8.19 -0.61
C LEU A 79 0.81 9.69 -0.89
N ARG A 80 1.42 10.55 -0.05
CA ARG A 80 1.40 12.01 -0.24
C ARG A 80 2.09 12.44 -1.52
N ALA A 81 3.29 11.94 -1.78
CA ALA A 81 4.05 12.23 -2.99
C ALA A 81 3.33 11.73 -4.25
N ALA A 82 2.60 10.62 -4.14
CA ALA A 82 1.76 10.12 -5.22
C ALA A 82 0.46 10.91 -5.40
N GLY A 83 0.12 11.85 -4.52
CA GLY A 83 -1.06 12.72 -4.64
C GLY A 83 -2.36 12.15 -4.08
N TYR A 84 -2.28 11.20 -3.14
CA TYR A 84 -3.46 10.77 -2.37
C TYR A 84 -3.82 11.81 -1.31
N ALA A 85 -5.12 12.05 -1.13
CA ALA A 85 -5.68 12.74 0.02
C ALA A 85 -5.83 11.79 1.22
N ASP A 86 -6.05 12.33 2.42
CA ASP A 86 -6.33 11.58 3.66
C ASP A 86 -5.36 10.44 3.95
N ALA A 87 -4.09 10.60 3.58
CA ALA A 87 -3.05 9.61 3.79
C ALA A 87 -2.87 9.34 5.29
N ARG A 88 -3.14 8.11 5.72
CA ARG A 88 -3.08 7.69 7.12
C ARG A 88 -2.63 6.25 7.26
N VAL A 89 -2.11 5.92 8.44
CA VAL A 89 -1.77 4.56 8.86
C VAL A 89 -2.58 4.24 10.11
N GLU A 90 -3.20 3.07 10.11
CA GLU A 90 -3.94 2.54 11.25
C GLU A 90 -3.31 1.26 11.77
N LYS A 91 -3.59 1.02 13.05
CA LYS A 91 -3.06 -0.12 13.79
C LYS A 91 -4.02 -1.30 13.73
N ASP A 92 -3.46 -2.51 13.72
CA ASP A 92 -4.23 -3.73 13.92
C ASP A 92 -4.68 -3.89 15.40
N LEU A 93 -5.35 -5.01 15.67
CA LEU A 93 -5.82 -5.37 17.02
C LEU A 93 -4.67 -5.56 18.02
N GLU A 94 -3.46 -5.85 17.53
CA GLU A 94 -2.24 -5.96 18.33
C GLU A 94 -1.54 -4.61 18.54
N ARG A 95 -2.14 -3.50 18.08
CA ARG A 95 -1.62 -2.14 18.20
C ARG A 95 -0.34 -1.88 17.38
N ARG A 96 -0.06 -2.73 16.39
CA ARG A 96 1.03 -2.55 15.42
C ARG A 96 0.51 -1.80 14.21
N GLU A 97 1.31 -0.91 13.64
CA GLU A 97 0.97 -0.32 12.34
C GLU A 97 0.82 -1.44 11.32
N ARG A 98 -0.30 -1.46 10.59
CA ARG A 98 -0.60 -2.56 9.68
C ARG A 98 -1.25 -2.11 8.39
N MET A 99 -2.10 -1.10 8.44
CA MET A 99 -2.88 -0.67 7.27
C MET A 99 -2.56 0.76 6.91
N ALA A 100 -2.15 1.00 5.67
CA ALA A 100 -2.03 2.33 5.09
C ALA A 100 -3.22 2.61 4.17
N PHE A 101 -3.72 3.84 4.23
CA PHE A 101 -4.86 4.29 3.45
C PHE A 101 -4.54 5.60 2.73
N GLY A 102 -5.14 5.77 1.54
CA GLY A 102 -5.16 7.04 0.82
C GLY A 102 -6.38 7.14 -0.07
N THR A 103 -6.94 8.33 -0.18
CA THR A 103 -8.12 8.61 -1.02
C THR A 103 -7.65 9.26 -2.32
N GLN A 104 -8.10 8.76 -3.47
CA GLN A 104 -7.94 9.48 -4.74
C GLN A 104 -8.67 10.81 -4.60
N PRO A 105 -8.04 11.96 -4.87
CA PRO A 105 -8.73 13.24 -4.83
C PRO A 105 -10.03 13.20 -5.65
N ALA A 106 -11.09 13.82 -5.13
CA ALA A 106 -12.28 14.05 -5.92
C ALA A 106 -11.90 14.81 -7.19
N ALA A 107 -12.65 14.60 -8.27
CA ALA A 107 -12.53 15.50 -9.41
C ALA A 107 -12.92 16.88 -8.88
N ASP A 108 -12.09 17.90 -9.14
CA ASP A 108 -12.47 19.27 -8.83
C ASP A 108 -13.87 19.48 -9.44
N GLY A 109 -14.85 19.74 -8.57
CA GLY A 109 -16.20 20.05 -9.00
C GLY A 109 -16.16 21.24 -9.95
N PRO A 110 -17.15 21.40 -10.84
CA PRO A 110 -17.18 22.55 -11.74
C PRO A 110 -17.01 23.83 -10.90
N GLN A 111 -15.97 24.59 -11.21
CA GLN A 111 -15.81 25.95 -10.71
C GLN A 111 -17.00 26.73 -11.29
N GLY A 112 -18.02 26.91 -10.45
CA GLY A 112 -19.21 27.72 -10.77
C GLY A 112 -18.88 29.20 -10.81
#